data_AF-A0A949A8I1-F1
#
_entry.id   AF-A0A949A8I1-F1
#
_cell.length_a   1.000
_cell.length_b   1.000
_cell.length_c   1.000
_cell.angle_alpha   90.00
_cell.angle_beta   90.00
_cell.angle_gamma   90.00
#
_symmetry.space_group_name_H-M   'P 1'
#
loop_
_entity.id
_entity.type
_entity.pdbx_description
1 polymer ?
#
loop_
_entity_poly.entity_id
_entity_poly.type
_entity_poly.pdbx_seq_one_letter_code
_entity_poly.pdbx_strand_id
1 'polypeptide(L)'
;MWRKKAGLTCGNQHGSGWRYDGLALLLRKLGLVALVGIMTLLSAGGCSLLPPKHEEPPRESAGLKALDEHAWSCYERGLEYMDQSRYELARQQFSFAASSAVSKTLYEDALDGMHRAEQIIRQQR
;
A
#
# COMPACT_ATOMS: atom_id res chain seq x y z
N MET A 1 -29.85 -58.92 22.66
CA MET A 1 -28.86 -58.95 21.56
C MET A 1 -28.41 -57.51 21.31
N TRP A 2 -27.32 -57.11 21.95
CA TRP A 2 -25.98 -56.84 21.39
C TRP A 2 -25.80 -55.42 20.82
N ARG A 3 -25.02 -54.66 21.60
CA ARG A 3 -24.58 -53.27 21.45
C ARG A 3 -23.61 -53.15 20.27
N LYS A 4 -23.69 -52.06 19.49
CA LYS A 4 -22.55 -51.60 18.66
C LYS A 4 -21.71 -50.62 19.47
N LYS A 5 -20.40 -50.91 19.47
CA LYS A 5 -19.34 -50.28 20.25
C LYS A 5 -18.91 -48.94 19.66
N ALA A 6 -18.41 -48.09 20.54
CA ALA A 6 -17.60 -46.93 20.27
C ALA A 6 -16.27 -47.29 19.58
N GLY A 7 -15.74 -46.33 18.82
CA GLY A 7 -14.37 -46.30 18.31
C GLY A 7 -13.85 -44.87 18.35
N LEU A 8 -13.23 -44.53 19.49
CA LEU A 8 -12.41 -43.35 19.76
C LEU A 8 -11.03 -43.57 19.13
N THR A 9 -10.46 -42.59 18.41
CA THR A 9 -9.03 -42.23 18.57
C THR A 9 -8.73 -40.85 17.97
N CYS A 10 -8.02 -40.07 18.78
CA CYS A 10 -7.39 -38.80 18.47
C CYS A 10 -6.16 -39.00 17.58
N GLY A 11 -5.87 -38.02 16.72
CA GLY A 11 -4.58 -37.86 16.04
C GLY A 11 -4.26 -36.38 15.93
N ASN A 12 -3.36 -35.92 16.78
CA ASN A 12 -2.86 -34.55 16.86
C ASN A 12 -1.49 -34.47 16.14
N GLN A 13 -1.08 -33.25 15.79
CA GLN A 13 0.28 -32.76 15.46
C GLN A 13 0.65 -32.50 13.98
N HIS A 14 0.73 -31.19 13.71
CA HIS A 14 1.88 -30.44 13.19
C HIS A 14 2.67 -30.97 11.99
N GLY A 15 2.64 -30.19 10.91
CA GLY A 15 3.61 -30.24 9.82
C GLY A 15 3.61 -28.94 9.02
N SER A 16 4.40 -27.97 9.47
CA SER A 16 4.76 -26.74 8.77
C SER A 16 5.36 -27.02 7.39
N GLY A 17 4.86 -26.36 6.35
CA GLY A 17 5.36 -26.49 4.98
C GLY A 17 5.17 -25.22 4.15
N TRP A 18 5.65 -24.07 4.65
CA TRP A 18 5.90 -22.89 3.82
C TRP A 18 7.08 -23.19 2.90
N ARG A 19 6.86 -23.48 1.62
CA ARG A 19 7.90 -23.34 0.58
C ARG A 19 7.32 -22.90 -0.77
N TYR A 20 7.30 -21.59 -0.97
CA TYR A 20 7.95 -20.88 -2.08
C TYR A 20 8.24 -21.64 -3.40
N ASP A 21 7.26 -22.25 -4.05
CA ASP A 21 7.49 -22.84 -5.40
C ASP A 21 7.04 -21.94 -6.57
N GLY A 22 6.40 -20.79 -6.30
CA GLY A 22 5.97 -19.86 -7.36
C GLY A 22 6.95 -18.74 -7.72
N LEU A 23 7.83 -18.34 -6.80
CA LEU A 23 8.67 -17.13 -6.92
C LEU A 23 10.09 -17.39 -7.47
N ALA A 24 10.60 -18.62 -7.36
CA ALA A 24 11.95 -18.95 -7.82
C ALA A 24 12.07 -19.07 -9.35
N LEU A 25 10.97 -19.27 -10.07
CA LEU A 25 10.96 -19.44 -11.53
C LEU A 25 10.81 -18.12 -12.31
N LEU A 26 10.28 -17.07 -11.68
CA LEU A 26 10.11 -15.75 -12.30
C LEU A 26 11.36 -14.87 -12.20
N LEU A 27 12.16 -15.01 -11.13
CA LEU A 27 13.40 -14.24 -10.95
C LEU A 27 14.56 -14.70 -11.85
N ARG A 28 14.52 -15.91 -12.42
CA ARG A 28 15.63 -16.45 -13.21
C ARG A 28 15.63 -16.02 -14.69
N LYS A 29 14.54 -15.42 -15.19
CA LYS A 29 14.43 -14.97 -16.60
C LYS A 29 14.60 -13.47 -16.81
N LEU A 30 14.56 -12.64 -15.77
CA LEU A 30 14.69 -11.18 -15.89
C LEU A 30 16.14 -10.66 -15.75
N GLY A 31 17.05 -11.43 -15.14
CA GLY A 31 18.44 -11.00 -14.90
C GLY A 31 19.38 -11.04 -16.12
N LEU A 32 18.99 -11.68 -17.22
CA LEU A 32 19.89 -11.95 -18.36
C LEU A 32 19.69 -11.03 -19.58
N VAL A 33 18.67 -10.17 -19.57
CA VAL A 33 18.44 -9.18 -20.65
C VAL A 33 19.03 -7.80 -20.31
N ALA A 34 19.43 -7.59 -19.05
CA ALA A 34 19.76 -6.26 -18.52
C ALA A 34 21.22 -5.78 -18.70
N LEU A 35 22.14 -6.54 -19.32
CA LEU A 35 23.59 -6.21 -19.29
C LEU A 35 24.29 -5.99 -20.63
N VAL A 36 23.62 -6.03 -21.79
CA VAL A 36 24.31 -5.87 -23.10
C VAL A 36 23.79 -4.70 -23.96
N GLY A 37 22.74 -3.98 -23.53
CA GLY A 37 22.05 -3.01 -24.39
C GLY A 37 22.36 -1.51 -24.24
N ILE A 38 23.05 -1.06 -23.18
CA ILE A 38 23.11 0.37 -22.82
C ILE A 38 24.54 0.93 -22.87
N MET A 39 25.37 0.45 -23.80
CA MET A 39 26.75 0.93 -24.01
C MET A 39 27.03 1.49 -25.42
N THR A 40 25.99 1.90 -26.15
CA THR A 40 26.13 2.40 -27.53
C THR A 40 25.32 3.68 -27.85
N LEU A 41 24.90 4.45 -26.85
CA LEU A 41 24.18 5.73 -27.07
C LEU A 41 24.91 6.94 -26.48
N LEU A 42 26.24 6.84 -26.34
CA LEU A 42 27.11 7.92 -25.87
C LEU A 42 27.97 8.47 -27.00
N SER A 43 27.38 8.85 -28.13
CA SER A 43 28.09 9.62 -29.19
C SER A 43 27.13 10.08 -30.29
N ALA A 44 26.47 11.22 -30.09
CA ALA A 44 26.20 12.17 -31.17
C ALA A 44 25.45 13.42 -30.64
N GLY A 45 26.17 14.54 -30.59
CA GLY A 45 25.61 15.80 -31.06
C GLY A 45 24.99 16.75 -30.03
N GLY A 46 25.63 17.90 -29.88
CA GLY A 46 24.88 19.16 -29.91
C GLY A 46 25.04 20.07 -28.71
N CYS A 47 26.11 20.86 -28.69
CA CYS A 47 26.08 22.17 -28.06
C CYS A 47 25.02 23.05 -28.75
N SER A 48 24.03 23.56 -28.01
CA SER A 48 23.51 24.93 -28.21
C SER A 48 22.42 25.34 -27.23
N LEU A 49 22.64 26.55 -26.72
CA LEU A 49 21.66 27.59 -26.38
C LEU A 49 20.72 27.41 -25.18
N LEU A 50 20.98 28.31 -24.21
CA LEU A 50 20.14 28.78 -23.11
C LEU A 50 19.85 27.76 -22.00
N PRO A 51 20.31 27.99 -20.74
CA PRO A 51 19.60 27.41 -19.62
C PRO A 51 18.17 27.99 -19.66
N PRO A 52 17.11 27.16 -19.74
CA PRO A 52 15.79 27.68 -19.45
C PRO A 52 15.88 28.32 -18.06
N LYS A 53 15.41 29.56 -17.93
CA LYS A 53 15.11 30.10 -16.61
C LYS A 53 14.14 29.11 -15.99
N HIS A 54 14.66 28.29 -15.09
CA HIS A 54 13.86 27.44 -14.23
C HIS A 54 13.16 28.41 -13.28
N GLU A 55 12.03 28.96 -13.71
CA GLU A 55 11.02 29.42 -12.76
C GLU A 55 10.59 28.15 -12.03
N GLU A 56 11.23 27.89 -10.88
CA GLU A 56 10.67 26.99 -9.87
C GLU A 56 9.23 27.50 -9.66
N PRO A 57 8.18 26.71 -9.94
CA PRO A 57 6.84 27.09 -9.51
C PRO A 57 6.92 27.34 -8.00
N PRO A 58 6.22 28.34 -7.46
CA PRO A 58 6.35 28.74 -6.07
C PRO A 58 6.27 27.50 -5.19
N ARG A 59 7.38 27.17 -4.51
CA ARG A 59 7.59 25.89 -3.77
C ARG A 59 6.42 25.56 -2.85
N GLU A 60 5.76 26.59 -2.35
CA GLU A 60 4.56 26.49 -1.52
C GLU A 60 3.41 25.76 -2.21
N SER A 61 3.14 26.02 -3.49
CA SER A 61 2.07 25.35 -4.24
C SER A 61 2.37 23.89 -4.57
N ALA A 62 3.63 23.57 -4.85
CA ALA A 62 4.07 22.20 -5.10
C ALA A 62 4.01 21.34 -3.83
N GLY A 63 4.39 21.92 -2.69
CA GLY A 63 4.29 21.29 -1.38
C GLY A 63 2.84 21.01 -0.97
N LEU A 64 1.95 21.99 -1.12
CA LEU A 64 0.53 21.82 -0.79
C LEU A 64 -0.13 20.75 -1.67
N LYS A 65 0.19 20.72 -2.96
CA LYS A 65 -0.34 19.69 -3.87
C LYS A 65 0.15 18.29 -3.48
N ALA A 66 1.43 18.14 -3.14
CA ALA A 66 1.97 16.86 -2.69
C ALA A 66 1.35 16.39 -1.36
N LEU A 67 1.04 17.32 -0.45
CA LEU A 67 0.34 17.00 0.80
C LEU A 67 -1.10 16.54 0.55
N ASP A 68 -1.82 17.21 -0.36
CA ASP A 68 -3.21 16.85 -0.70
C ASP A 68 -3.28 15.50 -1.43
N GLU A 69 -2.36 15.23 -2.37
CA GLU A 69 -2.21 13.92 -3.01
C GLU A 69 -1.90 12.81 -2.01
N HIS A 70 -0.99 13.08 -1.05
CA HIS A 70 -0.68 12.15 0.02
C HIS A 70 -1.89 11.89 0.92
N ALA A 71 -2.63 12.94 1.30
CA ALA A 71 -3.83 12.84 2.11
C ALA A 71 -4.90 11.97 1.41
N TRP A 72 -5.09 12.17 0.12
CA TRP A 72 -6.03 11.37 -0.68
C TRP A 72 -5.63 9.90 -0.73
N SER A 73 -4.35 9.61 -0.97
CA SER A 73 -3.85 8.22 -0.97
C SER A 73 -4.03 7.54 0.40
N CYS A 74 -3.78 8.25 1.50
CA CYS A 74 -4.07 7.74 2.84
C CYS A 74 -5.57 7.48 3.04
N TYR A 75 -6.43 8.37 2.56
CA TYR A 75 -7.89 8.21 2.66
C TYR A 75 -8.37 6.96 1.92
N GLU A 76 -7.94 6.77 0.67
CA GLU A 76 -8.28 5.58 -0.14
C GLU A 76 -7.82 4.28 0.53
N ARG A 77 -6.59 4.25 1.06
CA ARG A 77 -6.09 3.08 1.80
C ARG A 77 -6.89 2.83 3.08
N GLY A 78 -7.37 3.89 3.74
CA GLY A 78 -8.29 3.81 4.86
C GLY A 78 -9.57 3.08 4.48
N LEU A 79 -10.17 3.44 3.33
CA LEU A 79 -11.36 2.76 2.79
C LEU A 79 -11.08 1.30 2.46
N GLU A 80 -9.97 0.99 1.78
CA GLU A 80 -9.58 -0.39 1.47
C GLU A 80 -9.43 -1.24 2.75
N TYR A 81 -8.88 -0.67 3.81
CA TYR A 81 -8.77 -1.36 5.10
C TYR A 81 -10.11 -1.51 5.80
N MET A 82 -11.06 -0.58 5.63
CA MET A 82 -12.44 -0.77 6.12
C MET A 82 -13.08 -1.97 5.43
N ASP A 83 -12.97 -2.07 4.11
CA ASP A 83 -13.53 -3.18 3.32
C ASP A 83 -12.90 -4.53 3.71
N GLN A 84 -11.61 -4.54 4.04
CA GLN A 84 -10.90 -5.72 4.53
C GLN A 84 -11.18 -6.05 6.01
N SER A 85 -12.07 -5.31 6.68
CA SER A 85 -12.32 -5.43 8.13
C SER A 85 -11.08 -5.21 9.01
N ARG A 86 -10.09 -4.45 8.52
CA ARG A 86 -8.86 -4.11 9.22
C ARG A 86 -8.99 -2.74 9.89
N TYR A 87 -9.96 -2.62 10.80
CA TYR A 87 -10.42 -1.34 11.33
C TYR A 87 -9.35 -0.52 12.06
N GLU A 88 -8.43 -1.16 12.78
CA GLU A 88 -7.34 -0.45 13.48
C GLU A 88 -6.38 0.22 12.48
N LEU A 89 -6.11 -0.42 11.35
CA LEU A 89 -5.27 0.15 10.29
C LEU A 89 -6.02 1.21 9.49
N ALA A 90 -7.32 1.00 9.23
CA ALA A 90 -8.17 2.02 8.63
C ALA A 90 -8.15 3.30 9.46
N ARG A 91 -8.33 3.20 10.79
CA ARG A 91 -8.27 4.32 11.72
C ARG A 91 -6.95 5.09 11.62
N GLN A 92 -5.82 4.39 11.55
CA GLN A 92 -4.51 5.02 11.38
C GLN A 92 -4.38 5.76 10.04
N GLN A 93 -4.83 5.16 8.94
CA GLN A 93 -4.77 5.79 7.63
C GLN A 93 -5.66 7.03 7.54
N PHE A 94 -6.87 6.97 8.10
CA PHE A 94 -7.74 8.14 8.20
C PHE A 94 -7.13 9.26 9.06
N SER A 95 -6.43 8.91 10.15
CA SER A 95 -5.69 9.91 10.94
C SER A 95 -4.57 10.58 10.12
N PHE A 96 -3.85 9.84 9.28
CA PHE A 96 -2.81 10.42 8.40
C PHE A 96 -3.41 11.27 7.28
N ALA A 97 -4.56 10.85 6.73
CA ALA A 97 -5.30 11.64 5.76
C ALA A 97 -5.74 12.97 6.38
N ALA A 98 -6.37 12.94 7.56
CA ALA A 98 -6.80 14.15 8.26
C ALA A 98 -5.63 15.07 8.64
N SER A 99 -4.47 14.53 9.04
CA SER A 99 -3.31 15.38 9.37
C SER A 99 -2.65 16.04 8.17
N SER A 100 -2.82 15.48 6.97
CA SER A 100 -2.16 15.95 5.75
C SER A 100 -3.10 16.69 4.80
N ALA A 101 -4.42 16.64 5.03
CA ALA A 101 -5.43 17.22 4.16
C ALA A 101 -5.30 18.74 4.09
N VAL A 102 -5.14 19.25 2.86
CA VAL A 102 -5.19 20.69 2.58
C VAL A 102 -6.65 21.11 2.33
N SER A 103 -7.44 20.23 1.70
CA SER A 103 -8.87 20.45 1.54
C SER A 103 -9.66 20.19 2.83
N LYS A 104 -10.56 21.13 3.16
CA LYS A 104 -11.52 20.98 4.27
C LYS A 104 -12.45 19.78 4.08
N THR A 105 -12.88 19.50 2.86
CA THR A 105 -13.80 18.38 2.60
C THR A 105 -13.13 17.04 2.89
N LEU A 106 -11.90 16.86 2.43
CA LEU A 106 -11.13 15.65 2.67
C LEU A 106 -10.82 15.45 4.16
N TYR A 107 -10.52 16.55 4.87
CA TYR A 107 -10.34 16.51 6.32
C TYR A 107 -11.60 16.00 7.04
N GLU A 108 -12.77 16.56 6.72
CA GLU A 108 -14.05 16.14 7.30
C GLU A 108 -14.36 14.68 6.95
N ASP A 109 -14.21 14.27 5.69
CA ASP A 109 -14.43 12.89 5.25
C ASP A 109 -13.50 11.89 5.95
N ALA A 110 -12.23 12.25 6.14
CA ALA A 110 -11.26 11.44 6.84
C ALA A 110 -11.60 11.29 8.33
N LEU A 111 -12.01 12.37 9.01
CA LEU A 111 -12.48 12.30 10.39
C LEU A 111 -13.72 11.39 10.52
N ASP A 112 -14.65 11.50 9.59
CA ASP A 112 -15.85 10.69 9.57
C ASP A 112 -15.54 9.21 9.35
N GLY A 113 -14.58 8.90 8.47
CA GLY A 113 -14.04 7.55 8.28
C GLY A 113 -13.37 7.01 9.55
N MET A 114 -12.57 7.84 10.21
CA MET A 114 -11.91 7.49 11.48
C MET A 114 -12.91 7.17 12.58
N HIS A 115 -13.93 8.01 12.77
CA HIS A 115 -14.98 7.79 13.76
C HIS A 115 -15.76 6.51 13.51
N ARG A 116 -16.10 6.22 12.25
CA ARG A 116 -16.72 4.95 11.86
C ARG A 116 -15.84 3.76 12.22
N ALA A 117 -14.55 3.81 11.90
CA ALA A 117 -13.60 2.75 12.27
C ALA A 117 -13.53 2.55 13.79
N GLU A 118 -13.48 3.63 14.57
CA GLU A 118 -13.45 3.57 16.04
C GLU A 118 -14.72 2.98 16.64
N GLN A 119 -15.89 3.34 16.12
CA GLN A 119 -17.15 2.78 16.57
C GLN A 119 -17.19 1.27 16.38
N ILE A 120 -16.76 0.79 15.20
CA ILE A 120 -16.71 -0.64 14.90
C ILE A 120 -15.73 -1.37 15.83
N ILE A 121 -14.52 -0.81 16.04
CA ILE A 121 -13.53 -1.39 16.97
C ILE A 121 -14.12 -1.54 18.38
N ARG A 122 -14.85 -0.52 18.87
CA ARG A 122 -15.47 -0.57 20.20
C ARG A 122 -16.57 -1.61 20.30
N GLN A 123 -17.33 -1.83 19.22
CA GLN A 123 -18.41 -2.82 19.18
C GLN A 123 -17.90 -4.26 19.09
N GLN A 124 -16.67 -4.47 18.62
CA GLN A 124 -16.04 -5.80 18.50
C GLN A 124 -15.29 -6.24 19.76
N ARG A 125 -15.17 -5.38 20.76
CA ARG A 125 -14.55 -5.67 22.06
C ARG A 125 -15.62 -6.02 23.08
#